data_AF-A0A496R2A4-F1
#
_entry.id   AF-A0A496R2A4-F1
#
_cell.length_a   1.000
_cell.length_b   1.000
_cell.length_c   1.000
_cell.angle_alpha   90.00
_cell.angle_beta   90.00
_cell.angle_gamma   90.00
#
_symmetry.space_group_name_H-M   'P 1'
#
loop_
_entity.id
_entity.type
_entity.pdbx_description
1 polymer ?
#
loop_
_entity_poly.entity_id
_entity_poly.type
_entity_poly.pdbx_seq_one_letter_code
_entity_poly.pdbx_strand_id
1 'polypeptide(L)'
;MRYKGRIFLIGSLLLIITAASLPAQTIFDQKKQEYLDTMGEQCRSFHERIWAWLEKMKNGTLDGNSYYVTDIDGVSKPVLDVVHNIIVSWGSLWTSEGYAPYAHAWHYGEWQSSVMLLWILYDYGDVIYNADKEFIQTIYDNSCRSDNVAPGAPNSQIADWVARYLYCQYHKDIYINYSTDPPPSQNVIPFMWNGKLYSLGQRYNAFELSEAYINYLLYNWVKFGNNEFDSPVYSWCVIHSISALYKFSEDSVMKKKAEMFLDFYMLDSVLDFGGNQWGGKLGRVYEEVYRRGWGRFYWDIFWGGPRPSHEPSRSIYFSGYRLPDVIFDIGDLSDESDNYYHLDMEYNKSITNAPNTGKWNYVTKFYSLGGGAGSNWQLCIRSDDEPGSYGRPGIPFRLWINTKNDGEDVSNPVESMSYLTTG
;
A
#
# COMPACT_ATOMS: atom_id res chain seq x y z
N MET A 1 -61.14 -44.38 19.20
CA MET A 1 -60.47 -43.21 18.58
C MET A 1 -60.44 -42.06 19.57
N ARG A 2 -59.35 -41.87 20.32
CA ARG A 2 -58.98 -40.62 21.00
C ARG A 2 -57.46 -40.55 21.01
N TYR A 3 -56.90 -39.47 20.49
CA TYR A 3 -55.50 -39.30 20.16
C TYR A 3 -54.64 -39.14 21.43
N LYS A 4 -53.43 -39.73 21.39
CA LYS A 4 -52.42 -39.76 22.45
C LYS A 4 -51.79 -38.37 22.66
N GLY A 5 -51.75 -37.90 23.91
CA GLY A 5 -50.95 -36.76 24.33
C GLY A 5 -49.47 -37.15 24.50
N ARG A 6 -48.58 -36.40 23.86
CA ARG A 6 -47.15 -36.30 24.19
C ARG A 6 -46.95 -34.93 24.83
N ILE A 7 -46.60 -34.89 26.11
CA ILE A 7 -46.08 -33.69 26.78
C ILE A 7 -44.56 -33.82 26.79
N PHE A 8 -43.90 -32.87 26.15
CA PHE A 8 -42.46 -32.71 26.11
C PHE A 8 -41.95 -32.22 27.47
N LEU A 9 -40.94 -32.90 28.03
CA LEU A 9 -40.10 -32.35 29.09
C LEU A 9 -39.28 -31.19 28.52
N ILE A 10 -39.44 -29.99 29.07
CA ILE A 10 -38.50 -28.88 28.89
C ILE A 10 -37.36 -29.14 29.87
N GLY A 11 -36.26 -29.70 29.38
CA GLY A 11 -35.01 -29.75 30.10
C GLY A 11 -34.35 -28.37 30.04
N SER A 12 -34.30 -27.67 31.18
CA SER A 12 -33.53 -26.45 31.35
C SER A 12 -32.03 -26.77 31.20
N LEU A 13 -31.48 -26.53 30.01
CA LEU A 13 -30.03 -26.54 29.80
C LEU A 13 -29.49 -25.26 30.43
N LEU A 14 -28.96 -25.36 31.65
CA LEU A 14 -28.21 -24.30 32.29
C LEU A 14 -26.88 -24.16 31.54
N LEU A 15 -26.83 -23.25 30.55
CA LEU A 15 -25.59 -22.90 29.86
C LEU A 15 -24.74 -22.09 30.85
N ILE A 16 -23.84 -22.76 31.57
CA ILE A 16 -22.79 -22.09 32.33
C ILE A 16 -21.82 -21.52 31.30
N ILE A 17 -22.02 -20.26 30.90
CA ILE A 17 -21.00 -19.47 30.24
C ILE A 17 -19.95 -19.18 31.31
N THR A 18 -18.93 -20.04 31.41
CA THR A 18 -17.67 -19.64 32.01
C THR A 18 -17.14 -18.53 31.11
N ALA A 19 -17.27 -17.28 31.55
CA ALA A 19 -16.53 -16.16 30.99
C ALA A 19 -15.05 -16.53 31.14
N ALA A 20 -14.43 -17.03 30.07
CA ALA A 20 -12.99 -17.12 30.01
C ALA A 20 -12.49 -15.69 30.24
N SER A 21 -11.78 -15.47 31.33
CA SER A 21 -11.08 -14.21 31.55
C SER A 21 -10.21 -13.99 30.33
N LEU A 22 -10.55 -12.98 29.52
CA LEU A 22 -9.65 -12.52 28.47
C LEU A 22 -8.28 -12.31 29.14
N PRO A 23 -7.19 -12.83 28.55
CA PRO A 23 -5.86 -12.63 29.12
C PRO A 23 -5.68 -11.14 29.37
N ALA A 24 -5.23 -10.79 30.58
CA ALA A 24 -4.99 -9.40 30.95
C ALA A 24 -4.16 -8.75 29.85
N GLN A 25 -4.67 -7.67 29.25
CA GLN A 25 -3.93 -6.88 28.29
C GLN A 25 -2.56 -6.60 28.88
N THR A 26 -1.51 -6.90 28.11
CA THR A 26 -0.16 -6.62 28.56
C THR A 26 0.00 -5.11 28.73
N ILE A 27 0.94 -4.66 29.57
CA ILE A 27 1.32 -3.24 29.66
C ILE A 27 1.64 -2.69 28.26
N PHE A 28 2.15 -3.55 27.38
CA PHE A 28 2.39 -3.25 25.98
C PHE A 28 1.08 -3.01 25.19
N ASP A 29 0.07 -3.87 25.32
CA ASP A 29 -1.23 -3.66 24.67
C ASP A 29 -1.92 -2.38 25.14
N GLN A 30 -1.75 -2.01 26.41
CA GLN A 30 -2.25 -0.76 26.96
C GLN A 30 -1.52 0.46 26.40
N LYS A 31 -0.18 0.45 26.37
CA LYS A 31 0.61 1.56 25.78
C LYS A 31 0.44 1.68 24.27
N LYS A 32 0.27 0.57 23.58
CA LYS A 32 -0.07 0.52 22.15
C LYS A 32 -1.44 1.14 21.91
N GLN A 33 -2.45 0.78 22.71
CA GLN A 33 -3.79 1.35 22.59
C GLN A 33 -3.78 2.85 22.91
N GLU A 34 -3.05 3.26 23.95
CA GLU A 34 -2.86 4.67 24.31
C GLU A 34 -2.18 5.47 23.19
N TYR A 35 -1.12 4.93 22.58
CA TYR A 35 -0.42 5.53 21.42
C TYR A 35 -1.32 5.62 20.18
N LEU A 36 -2.11 4.58 19.90
CA LEU A 36 -3.07 4.54 18.79
C LEU A 36 -4.22 5.54 18.99
N ASP A 37 -4.72 5.66 20.23
CA ASP A 37 -5.86 6.51 20.59
C ASP A 37 -5.49 8.00 20.67
N THR A 38 -4.21 8.34 20.92
CA THR A 38 -3.77 9.74 21.04
C THR A 38 -2.97 10.27 19.87
N MET A 39 -2.24 9.45 19.09
CA MET A 39 -1.15 9.96 18.24
C MET A 39 -1.08 9.43 16.81
N GLY A 40 -1.97 8.53 16.38
CA GLY A 40 -1.91 7.94 15.03
C GLY A 40 -1.90 8.97 13.89
N GLU A 41 -2.69 10.04 14.00
CA GLU A 41 -2.74 11.13 13.02
C GLU A 41 -1.53 12.07 13.12
N GLN A 42 -1.00 12.27 14.34
CA GLN A 42 0.18 13.09 14.58
C GLN A 42 1.45 12.43 14.01
N CYS A 43 1.63 11.12 14.23
CA CYS A 43 2.78 10.36 13.75
C CYS A 43 2.88 10.35 12.21
N ARG A 44 1.74 10.32 11.52
CA ARG A 44 1.67 10.46 10.06
C ARG A 44 2.13 11.84 9.58
N SER A 45 1.59 12.90 10.18
CA SER A 45 2.04 14.27 9.89
C SER A 45 3.54 14.44 10.18
N PHE A 46 4.05 13.65 11.12
CA PHE A 46 5.44 13.61 11.50
C PHE A 46 6.32 12.92 10.46
N HIS A 47 5.87 11.80 9.90
CA HIS A 47 6.57 11.09 8.83
C HIS A 47 6.78 11.97 7.58
N GLU A 48 5.72 12.66 7.13
CA GLU A 48 5.80 13.61 6.00
C GLU A 48 6.76 14.77 6.30
N ARG A 49 6.74 15.27 7.54
CA ARG A 49 7.65 16.33 7.99
C ARG A 49 9.10 15.87 8.02
N ILE A 50 9.37 14.62 8.39
CA ILE A 50 10.72 14.06 8.38
C ILE A 50 11.30 14.10 6.98
N TRP A 51 10.60 13.59 5.96
CA TRP A 51 11.11 13.64 4.58
C TRP A 51 11.34 15.07 4.12
N ALA A 52 10.42 15.99 4.42
CA ALA A 52 10.58 17.40 4.09
C ALA A 52 11.78 18.04 4.83
N TRP A 53 12.04 17.66 6.09
CA TRP A 53 13.19 18.14 6.84
C TRP A 53 14.49 17.54 6.33
N LEU A 54 14.56 16.23 6.12
CA LEU A 54 15.71 15.54 5.54
C LEU A 54 16.11 16.17 4.19
N GLU A 55 15.13 16.45 3.34
CA GLU A 55 15.35 17.12 2.06
C GLU A 55 15.86 18.56 2.24
N LYS A 56 15.26 19.34 3.15
CA LYS A 56 15.72 20.69 3.43
C LYS A 56 17.13 20.71 4.02
N MET A 57 17.48 19.75 4.88
CA MET A 57 18.83 19.58 5.42
C MET A 57 19.83 19.21 4.32
N LYS A 58 19.48 18.25 3.47
CA LYS A 58 20.30 17.83 2.32
C LYS A 58 20.58 18.99 1.37
N ASN A 59 19.59 19.84 1.15
CA ASN A 59 19.71 21.01 0.28
C ASN A 59 20.29 22.25 1.00
N GLY A 60 20.68 22.13 2.28
CA GLY A 60 21.25 23.22 3.08
C GLY A 60 20.27 24.35 3.43
N THR A 61 18.97 24.16 3.21
CA THR A 61 17.91 25.14 3.48
C THR A 61 17.33 25.06 4.90
N LEU A 62 17.72 24.02 5.65
CA LEU A 62 17.41 23.85 7.07
C LEU A 62 18.65 23.30 7.77
N ASP A 63 19.02 23.92 8.89
CA ASP A 63 20.03 23.36 9.80
C ASP A 63 19.32 22.57 10.90
N GLY A 64 19.48 21.25 10.88
CA GLY A 64 18.80 20.33 11.79
C GLY A 64 19.15 20.51 13.27
N ASN A 65 20.29 21.14 13.57
CA ASN A 65 20.75 21.40 14.94
C ASN A 65 20.17 22.69 15.53
N SER A 66 19.82 23.66 14.67
CA SER A 66 19.36 24.98 15.11
C SER A 66 17.88 25.25 14.83
N TYR A 67 17.23 24.45 13.99
CA TYR A 67 15.79 24.51 13.78
C TYR A 67 15.06 23.61 14.76
N TYR A 68 14.22 24.20 15.62
CA TYR A 68 13.48 23.48 16.66
C TYR A 68 12.05 23.20 16.24
N VAL A 69 11.55 22.02 16.62
CA VAL A 69 10.17 21.61 16.43
C VAL A 69 9.66 20.95 17.71
N THR A 70 8.37 21.12 17.97
CA THR A 70 7.69 20.38 19.02
C THR A 70 7.56 18.93 18.59
N ASP A 71 8.17 18.00 19.33
CA ASP A 71 8.06 16.57 19.07
C ASP A 71 6.75 15.98 19.62
N ILE A 72 6.57 14.67 19.46
CA ILE A 72 5.37 13.94 19.90
C ILE A 72 5.06 14.11 21.39
N ASP A 73 6.06 14.30 22.24
CA ASP A 73 5.90 14.51 23.69
C ASP A 73 5.54 15.96 24.04
N GLY A 74 5.32 16.83 23.03
CA GLY A 74 5.06 18.25 23.25
C GLY A 74 6.32 19.05 23.62
N VAL A 75 7.51 18.45 23.47
CA VAL A 75 8.79 19.07 23.85
C VAL A 75 9.46 19.67 22.61
N SER A 76 9.86 20.94 22.71
CA SER A 76 10.66 21.58 21.66
C SER A 76 12.08 21.00 21.64
N LYS A 77 12.45 20.38 20.52
CA LYS A 77 13.76 19.75 20.29
C LYS A 77 14.30 20.15 18.91
N PRO A 78 15.62 20.12 18.69
CA PRO A 78 16.18 20.25 17.34
C PRO A 78 15.56 19.21 16.40
N VAL A 79 15.34 19.58 15.14
CA VAL A 79 14.80 18.67 14.11
C VAL A 79 15.63 17.40 14.00
N LEU A 80 16.95 17.50 14.13
CA LEU A 80 17.83 16.34 14.06
C LEU A 80 17.62 15.36 15.23
N ASP A 81 17.41 15.86 16.44
CA ASP A 81 17.10 15.03 17.62
C ASP A 81 15.73 14.36 17.50
N VAL A 82 14.80 15.05 16.85
CA VAL A 82 13.47 14.54 16.57
C VAL A 82 13.52 13.42 15.52
N VAL A 83 14.30 13.61 14.45
CA VAL A 83 14.58 12.56 13.46
C VAL A 83 15.27 11.36 14.12
N HIS A 84 16.26 11.60 15.00
CA HIS A 84 16.93 10.58 15.79
C HIS A 84 15.95 9.74 16.62
N ASN A 85 15.13 10.39 17.46
CA ASN A 85 14.17 9.69 18.32
C ASN A 85 13.21 8.82 17.52
N ILE A 86 12.83 9.26 16.32
CA ILE A 86 11.94 8.50 15.45
C ILE A 86 12.64 7.33 14.78
N ILE A 87 13.88 7.51 14.29
CA ILE A 87 14.71 6.41 13.78
C ILE A 87 14.89 5.34 14.85
N VAL A 88 15.24 5.74 16.08
CA VAL A 88 15.37 4.83 17.22
C VAL A 88 14.05 4.13 17.55
N SER A 89 12.94 4.87 17.57
CA SER A 89 11.61 4.31 17.81
C SER A 89 11.24 3.28 16.75
N TRP A 90 11.51 3.57 15.47
CA TRP A 90 11.33 2.62 14.37
C TRP A 90 12.15 1.37 14.61
N GLY A 91 13.46 1.49 14.81
CA GLY A 91 14.31 0.33 15.00
C GLY A 91 14.02 -0.50 16.26
N SER A 92 13.53 0.13 17.33
CA SER A 92 13.14 -0.59 18.55
C SER A 92 12.02 -1.61 18.28
N LEU A 93 11.05 -1.26 17.42
CA LEU A 93 9.97 -2.16 16.99
C LEU A 93 10.48 -3.38 16.20
N TRP A 94 11.61 -3.22 15.48
CA TRP A 94 12.22 -4.32 14.73
C TRP A 94 13.01 -5.28 15.62
N THR A 95 13.64 -4.76 16.67
CA THR A 95 14.54 -5.53 17.53
C THR A 95 13.84 -6.32 18.64
N SER A 96 12.65 -5.91 19.08
CA SER A 96 11.96 -6.55 20.21
C SER A 96 11.23 -7.86 19.86
N GLU A 97 10.88 -8.10 18.59
CA GLU A 97 10.05 -9.24 18.19
C GLU A 97 10.79 -10.32 17.36
N GLY A 98 12.04 -10.09 16.95
CA GLY A 98 12.74 -10.99 16.03
C GLY A 98 12.07 -11.10 14.65
N TYR A 99 11.05 -10.28 14.39
CA TYR A 99 10.30 -10.14 13.16
C TYR A 99 10.08 -8.66 12.88
N ALA A 100 10.10 -8.27 11.60
CA ALA A 100 9.54 -6.98 11.22
C ALA A 100 8.06 -6.98 11.66
N PRO A 101 7.53 -5.86 12.22
CA PRO A 101 6.23 -5.80 12.88
C PRO A 101 5.07 -5.98 11.89
N TYR A 102 4.90 -7.18 11.38
CA TYR A 102 3.98 -7.53 10.31
C TYR A 102 2.54 -7.70 10.81
N ALA A 103 2.36 -7.99 12.10
CA ALA A 103 1.07 -8.41 12.65
C ALA A 103 0.21 -7.27 13.22
N HIS A 104 0.77 -6.08 13.45
CA HIS A 104 0.10 -5.09 14.30
C HIS A 104 0.03 -3.65 13.75
N ALA A 105 0.67 -3.35 12.62
CA ALA A 105 0.59 -2.06 11.94
C ALA A 105 -0.62 -1.92 11.00
N TRP A 106 -1.64 -2.76 11.16
CA TRP A 106 -2.80 -2.89 10.26
C TRP A 106 -3.66 -1.63 10.10
N HIS A 107 -3.44 -0.58 10.88
CA HIS A 107 -4.36 0.54 10.89
C HIS A 107 -3.82 1.89 10.41
N TYR A 108 -2.64 2.41 10.77
CA TYR A 108 -2.36 3.82 10.40
C TYR A 108 -0.90 4.22 10.18
N GLY A 109 0.05 3.28 10.09
CA GLY A 109 1.46 3.59 9.80
C GLY A 109 1.91 2.89 8.53
N GLU A 110 2.44 3.66 7.59
CA GLU A 110 3.23 3.19 6.46
C GLU A 110 4.16 2.07 6.96
N TRP A 111 4.07 0.90 6.34
CA TRP A 111 4.89 -0.25 6.73
C TRP A 111 6.34 0.21 6.63
N GLN A 112 7.01 0.32 7.77
CA GLN A 112 8.45 0.50 7.81
C GLN A 112 9.01 -0.69 7.05
N SER A 113 9.39 -0.47 5.80
CA SER A 113 9.90 -1.50 4.93
C SER A 113 11.41 -1.39 4.91
N SER A 114 12.08 -2.50 4.61
CA SER A 114 13.52 -2.46 4.40
C SER A 114 13.92 -1.51 3.25
N VAL A 115 12.99 -1.19 2.34
CA VAL A 115 13.18 -0.16 1.29
C VAL A 115 13.27 1.24 1.90
N MET A 116 12.46 1.55 2.91
CA MET A 116 12.49 2.84 3.58
C MET A 116 13.82 3.08 4.30
N LEU A 117 14.36 2.04 4.96
CA LEU A 117 15.69 2.09 5.57
C LEU A 117 16.75 2.39 4.51
N LEU A 118 16.64 1.77 3.33
CA LEU A 118 17.52 2.02 2.18
C LEU A 118 17.44 3.49 1.73
N TRP A 119 16.24 4.06 1.57
CA TRP A 119 16.10 5.48 1.22
C TRP A 119 16.83 6.39 2.22
N ILE A 120 16.65 6.16 3.52
CA ILE A 120 17.32 6.96 4.56
C ILE A 120 18.84 6.80 4.48
N LEU A 121 19.34 5.56 4.41
CA LEU A 121 20.77 5.28 4.37
C LEU A 121 21.46 5.88 3.16
N TYR A 122 20.87 5.71 1.97
CA TYR A 122 21.53 6.06 0.72
C TYR A 122 21.31 7.51 0.30
N ASP A 123 20.12 8.08 0.57
CA ASP A 123 19.84 9.46 0.18
C ASP A 123 20.06 10.49 1.28
N TYR A 124 20.04 10.09 2.55
CA TYR A 124 20.05 11.02 3.68
C TYR A 124 21.10 10.68 4.74
N GLY A 125 21.95 9.68 4.49
CA GLY A 125 22.98 9.22 5.41
C GLY A 125 24.07 10.26 5.71
N ASP A 126 24.12 11.37 4.98
CA ASP A 126 25.02 12.51 5.17
C ASP A 126 24.44 13.63 6.05
N VAL A 127 23.12 13.62 6.28
CA VAL A 127 22.40 14.64 7.06
C VAL A 127 21.77 14.13 8.36
N ILE A 128 21.98 12.85 8.68
CA ILE A 128 21.61 12.24 9.96
C ILE A 128 22.85 11.99 10.84
N TYR A 129 22.65 11.70 12.12
CA TYR A 129 23.76 11.34 13.00
C TYR A 129 24.44 10.05 12.52
N ASN A 130 25.76 9.96 12.66
CA ASN A 130 26.51 8.74 12.35
C ASN A 130 26.00 7.53 13.15
N ALA A 131 25.61 7.73 14.41
CA ALA A 131 25.03 6.68 15.25
C ALA A 131 23.70 6.14 14.67
N ASP A 132 22.85 7.02 14.12
CA ASP A 132 21.60 6.61 13.45
C ASP A 132 21.88 5.84 12.18
N LYS A 133 22.86 6.30 11.40
CA LYS A 133 23.30 5.59 10.20
C LYS A 133 23.78 4.17 10.53
N GLU A 134 24.64 4.02 11.53
CA GLU A 134 25.13 2.71 11.99
C GLU A 134 23.99 1.83 12.52
N PHE A 135 23.05 2.42 13.26
CA PHE A 135 21.88 1.73 13.78
C PHE A 135 20.95 1.24 12.66
N ILE A 136 20.58 2.11 11.72
CA ILE A 136 19.76 1.75 10.56
C ILE A 136 20.46 0.70 9.70
N GLN A 137 21.76 0.85 9.48
CA GLN A 137 22.56 -0.14 8.74
C GLN A 137 22.50 -1.50 9.43
N THR A 138 22.62 -1.55 10.75
CA THR A 138 22.53 -2.79 11.53
C THR A 138 21.16 -3.44 11.39
N ILE A 139 20.07 -2.67 11.46
CA ILE A 139 18.70 -3.21 11.28
C ILE A 139 18.51 -3.73 9.85
N TYR A 140 18.98 -2.96 8.87
CA TYR A 140 18.88 -3.32 7.47
C TYR A 140 19.68 -4.59 7.14
N ASP A 141 20.91 -4.70 7.67
CA ASP A 141 21.75 -5.89 7.58
C ASP A 141 21.04 -7.09 8.19
N ASN A 142 20.52 -6.97 9.41
CA ASN A 142 19.82 -8.06 10.10
C ASN A 142 18.58 -8.52 9.32
N SER A 143 17.78 -7.57 8.81
CA SER A 143 16.61 -7.88 7.99
C SER A 143 17.00 -8.64 6.71
N CYS A 144 18.02 -8.15 5.99
CA CYS A 144 18.46 -8.74 4.72
C CYS A 144 19.29 -10.02 4.88
N ARG A 145 19.81 -10.29 6.08
CA ARG A 145 20.54 -11.52 6.42
C ARG A 145 19.71 -12.56 7.16
N SER A 146 18.47 -12.24 7.54
CA SER A 146 17.56 -13.21 8.16
C SER A 146 17.52 -14.49 7.32
N ASP A 147 17.88 -15.62 7.95
CA ASP A 147 17.93 -16.93 7.32
C ASP A 147 16.56 -17.36 6.80
N ASN A 148 15.47 -16.93 7.46
CA ASN A 148 14.11 -17.22 7.02
C ASN A 148 13.50 -15.97 6.41
N VAL A 149 13.05 -16.10 5.15
CA VAL A 149 12.29 -15.05 4.46
C VAL A 149 10.88 -15.57 4.23
N ALA A 150 9.96 -15.12 5.08
CA ALA A 150 8.53 -15.27 4.90
C ALA A 150 7.98 -13.92 4.43
N PRO A 151 7.95 -13.65 3.11
CA PRO A 151 7.44 -12.38 2.62
C PRO A 151 5.99 -12.23 3.08
N GLY A 152 5.65 -11.02 3.53
CA GLY A 152 4.38 -10.71 4.17
C GLY A 152 3.15 -10.87 3.28
N ALA A 153 2.12 -10.08 3.54
CA ALA A 153 0.94 -10.03 2.68
C ALA A 153 1.34 -9.65 1.23
N PRO A 154 0.59 -10.07 0.19
CA PRO A 154 0.98 -9.92 -1.22
C PRO A 154 1.44 -8.50 -1.60
N ASN A 155 0.82 -7.50 -0.99
CA ASN A 155 1.07 -6.07 -1.17
C ASN A 155 2.41 -5.58 -0.57
N SER A 156 2.98 -6.24 0.43
CA SER A 156 4.25 -5.85 1.06
C SER A 156 5.45 -6.67 0.60
N GLN A 157 5.21 -7.82 -0.05
CA GLN A 157 6.30 -8.71 -0.50
C GLN A 157 7.32 -7.98 -1.39
N ILE A 158 6.85 -7.13 -2.31
CA ILE A 158 7.74 -6.44 -3.24
C ILE A 158 8.77 -5.56 -2.51
N ALA A 159 8.38 -4.94 -1.40
CA ALA A 159 9.28 -4.08 -0.64
C ALA A 159 10.44 -4.90 -0.05
N ASP A 160 10.12 -6.00 0.62
CA ASP A 160 11.15 -6.87 1.20
C ASP A 160 12.10 -7.45 0.14
N TRP A 161 11.54 -7.90 -1.00
CA TRP A 161 12.35 -8.47 -2.06
C TRP A 161 13.22 -7.43 -2.76
N VAL A 162 12.70 -6.23 -3.04
CA VAL A 162 13.50 -5.13 -3.60
C VAL A 162 14.62 -4.75 -2.65
N ALA A 163 14.29 -4.55 -1.37
CA ALA A 163 15.28 -4.17 -0.37
C ALA A 163 16.40 -5.22 -0.27
N ARG A 164 16.05 -6.51 -0.29
CA ARG A 164 17.04 -7.59 -0.23
C ARG A 164 17.86 -7.71 -1.51
N TYR A 165 17.24 -7.55 -2.68
CA TYR A 165 17.94 -7.52 -3.97
C TYR A 165 19.00 -6.41 -4.00
N LEU A 166 18.61 -5.19 -3.62
CA LEU A 166 19.51 -4.04 -3.58
C LEU A 166 20.62 -4.22 -2.53
N TYR A 167 20.32 -4.85 -1.38
CA TYR A 167 21.35 -5.21 -0.41
C TYR A 167 22.37 -6.21 -0.98
N CYS A 168 21.87 -7.29 -1.58
CA CYS A 168 22.69 -8.40 -2.03
C CYS A 168 23.49 -8.09 -3.30
N GLN A 169 23.24 -6.95 -3.97
CA GLN A 169 24.11 -6.49 -5.07
C GLN A 169 25.55 -6.23 -4.58
N TYR A 170 25.69 -5.85 -3.29
CA TYR A 170 26.98 -5.68 -2.61
C TYR A 170 27.38 -6.85 -1.70
N HIS A 171 26.41 -7.71 -1.31
CA HIS A 171 26.62 -8.85 -0.42
C HIS A 171 26.17 -10.18 -1.08
N LYS A 172 26.86 -10.55 -2.17
CA LYS A 172 26.47 -11.68 -3.03
C LYS A 172 26.66 -13.06 -2.40
N ASP A 173 27.35 -13.14 -1.26
CA ASP A 173 27.65 -14.38 -0.52
C ASP A 173 26.53 -14.82 0.44
N ILE A 174 25.43 -14.05 0.52
CA ILE A 174 24.31 -14.35 1.42
C ILE A 174 23.43 -15.46 0.85
N TYR A 175 23.08 -16.41 1.73
CA TYR A 175 22.13 -17.48 1.46
C TYR A 175 20.99 -17.44 2.47
N ILE A 176 19.78 -17.69 2.00
CA ILE A 176 18.55 -17.68 2.79
C ILE A 176 17.68 -18.90 2.49
N ASN A 177 16.91 -19.33 3.46
CA ASN A 177 15.85 -20.31 3.32
C ASN A 177 14.59 -19.61 2.78
N TYR A 178 14.13 -20.04 1.61
CA TYR A 178 12.82 -19.63 1.11
C TYR A 178 11.76 -20.40 1.89
N SER A 179 11.22 -19.81 2.96
CA SER A 179 10.46 -20.53 3.97
C SER A 179 9.15 -19.83 4.29
N THR A 180 8.19 -20.61 4.78
CA THR A 180 6.98 -20.09 5.40
C THR A 180 7.14 -19.89 6.90
N ASP A 181 8.32 -20.13 7.49
CA ASP A 181 8.55 -20.06 8.94
C ASP A 181 8.87 -18.61 9.36
N PRO A 182 8.01 -17.99 10.20
CA PRO A 182 6.96 -18.58 11.01
C PRO A 182 5.67 -18.77 10.18
N PRO A 183 5.04 -19.96 10.23
CA PRO A 183 3.79 -20.21 9.49
C PRO A 183 2.68 -19.29 10.03
N PRO A 184 1.72 -18.82 9.19
CA PRO A 184 1.37 -19.32 7.86
C PRO A 184 1.06 -18.18 6.88
N SER A 185 2.06 -17.58 6.22
CA SER A 185 1.73 -16.77 5.05
C SER A 185 1.37 -17.73 3.91
N GLN A 186 0.06 -17.98 3.70
CA GLN A 186 -0.46 -18.68 2.52
C GLN A 186 -0.04 -18.00 1.20
N ASN A 187 0.54 -16.80 1.29
CA ASN A 187 0.97 -15.98 0.17
C ASN A 187 2.39 -16.32 -0.31
N VAL A 188 3.11 -17.21 0.37
CA VAL A 188 4.42 -17.71 -0.09
C VAL A 188 4.20 -19.05 -0.79
N ILE A 189 4.34 -19.06 -2.12
CA ILE A 189 4.11 -20.25 -2.94
C ILE A 189 5.37 -20.58 -3.73
N PRO A 190 5.64 -21.88 -4.02
CA PRO A 190 6.66 -22.23 -5.00
C PRO A 190 6.40 -21.51 -6.32
N PHE A 191 7.46 -21.01 -6.95
CA PHE A 191 7.35 -20.30 -8.23
C PHE A 191 8.46 -20.76 -9.18
N MET A 192 8.20 -20.60 -10.47
CA MET A 192 9.17 -20.91 -11.51
C MET A 192 9.54 -19.63 -12.24
N TRP A 193 10.85 -19.39 -12.38
CA TRP A 193 11.37 -18.28 -13.17
C TRP A 193 12.55 -18.75 -14.00
N ASN A 194 12.55 -18.41 -15.29
CA ASN A 194 13.61 -18.77 -16.24
C ASN A 194 14.03 -20.27 -16.19
N GLY A 195 13.04 -21.18 -16.08
CA GLY A 195 13.27 -22.62 -16.02
C GLY A 195 13.76 -23.18 -14.68
N LYS A 196 13.99 -22.33 -13.66
CA LYS A 196 14.35 -22.74 -12.30
C LYS A 196 13.12 -22.73 -11.40
N LEU A 197 12.87 -23.84 -10.70
CA LEU A 197 11.84 -23.94 -9.67
C LEU A 197 12.42 -23.53 -8.32
N TYR A 198 11.76 -22.58 -7.66
CA TYR A 198 12.06 -22.13 -6.31
C TYR A 198 11.03 -22.71 -5.35
N SER A 199 11.39 -23.84 -4.73
CA SER A 199 10.56 -24.56 -3.75
C SER A 199 10.74 -24.02 -2.33
N LEU A 200 9.66 -24.07 -1.55
CA LEU A 200 9.66 -23.76 -0.12
C LEU A 200 10.57 -24.74 0.67
N GLY A 201 11.16 -24.25 1.75
CA GLY A 201 12.09 -24.97 2.63
C GLY A 201 13.50 -25.17 2.05
N GLN A 202 13.77 -24.65 0.85
CA GLN A 202 15.09 -24.76 0.22
C GLN A 202 15.93 -23.51 0.48
N ARG A 203 17.25 -23.69 0.50
CA ARG A 203 18.23 -22.62 0.65
C ARG A 203 18.71 -22.13 -0.71
N TYR A 204 18.66 -20.83 -0.93
CA TYR A 204 19.10 -20.19 -2.17
C TYR A 204 20.07 -19.04 -1.89
N ASN A 205 20.86 -18.71 -2.90
CA ASN A 205 21.55 -17.42 -2.91
C ASN A 205 20.50 -16.30 -2.87
N ALA A 206 20.66 -15.36 -1.94
CA ALA A 206 19.66 -14.33 -1.67
C ALA A 206 19.51 -13.35 -2.84
N PHE A 207 20.61 -13.02 -3.54
CA PHE A 207 20.57 -12.16 -4.73
C PHE A 207 19.76 -12.81 -5.85
N GLU A 208 20.11 -14.06 -6.22
CA GLU A 208 19.40 -14.80 -7.28
C GLU A 208 17.92 -15.05 -6.97
N LEU A 209 17.61 -15.38 -5.71
CA LEU A 209 16.23 -15.60 -5.29
C LEU A 209 15.41 -14.30 -5.37
N SER A 210 15.95 -13.20 -4.84
CA SER A 210 15.26 -11.91 -4.83
C SER A 210 15.06 -11.37 -6.24
N GLU A 211 16.09 -11.46 -7.09
CA GLU A 211 16.00 -11.09 -8.51
C GLU A 211 14.91 -11.90 -9.22
N ALA A 212 14.91 -13.23 -9.06
CA ALA A 212 13.92 -14.09 -9.70
C ALA A 212 12.50 -13.80 -9.19
N TYR A 213 12.33 -13.56 -7.89
CA TYR A 213 11.03 -13.25 -7.31
C TYR A 213 10.49 -11.91 -7.79
N ILE A 214 11.32 -10.86 -7.81
CA ILE A 214 10.93 -9.54 -8.35
C ILE A 214 10.47 -9.71 -9.80
N ASN A 215 11.27 -10.34 -10.64
CA ASN A 215 10.91 -10.54 -12.04
C ASN A 215 9.63 -11.36 -12.21
N TYR A 216 9.44 -12.41 -11.39
CA TYR A 216 8.21 -13.20 -11.36
C TYR A 216 6.98 -12.34 -10.97
N LEU A 217 7.11 -11.47 -9.95
CA LEU A 217 6.06 -10.53 -9.56
C LEU A 217 5.73 -9.55 -10.68
N LEU A 218 6.74 -8.87 -11.24
CA LEU A 218 6.55 -7.91 -12.33
C LEU A 218 5.85 -8.57 -13.53
N TYR A 219 6.28 -9.77 -13.90
CA TYR A 219 5.65 -10.54 -14.98
C TYR A 219 4.19 -10.88 -14.66
N ASN A 220 3.91 -11.37 -13.45
CA ASN A 220 2.55 -11.73 -13.07
C ASN A 220 1.61 -10.53 -13.05
N TRP A 221 2.06 -9.40 -12.54
CA TRP A 221 1.28 -8.17 -12.52
C TRP A 221 0.93 -7.70 -13.93
N VAL A 222 1.91 -7.64 -14.83
CA VAL A 222 1.66 -7.25 -16.23
C VAL A 222 0.82 -8.29 -16.97
N LYS A 223 1.01 -9.59 -16.71
CA LYS A 223 0.40 -10.65 -17.52
C LYS A 223 -1.01 -11.04 -17.07
N PHE A 224 -1.25 -11.09 -15.77
CA PHE A 224 -2.47 -11.67 -15.20
C PHE A 224 -3.35 -10.64 -14.47
N GLY A 225 -2.83 -9.43 -14.22
CA GLY A 225 -3.51 -8.45 -13.39
C GLY A 225 -3.70 -8.93 -11.94
N ASN A 226 -4.18 -8.02 -11.09
CA ASN A 226 -4.72 -8.22 -9.73
C ASN A 226 -4.09 -9.31 -8.84
N ASN A 227 -3.32 -8.83 -7.86
CA ASN A 227 -2.97 -9.46 -6.59
C ASN A 227 -2.70 -8.34 -5.56
N GLU A 228 -3.71 -7.50 -5.28
CA GLU A 228 -3.60 -6.25 -4.48
C GLU A 228 -2.83 -5.09 -5.16
N PHE A 229 -2.36 -5.27 -6.39
CA PHE A 229 -1.59 -4.27 -7.13
C PHE A 229 -2.45 -3.13 -7.71
N ASP A 230 -3.64 -3.48 -8.20
CA ASP A 230 -4.70 -2.57 -8.68
C ASP A 230 -5.45 -1.92 -7.50
N SER A 231 -4.93 -2.03 -6.28
CA SER A 231 -5.46 -1.36 -5.10
C SER A 231 -4.80 0.01 -4.95
N PRO A 232 -5.53 1.12 -5.18
CA PRO A 232 -5.04 2.45 -4.86
C PRO A 232 -4.46 2.60 -3.44
N VAL A 233 -4.94 1.81 -2.47
CA VAL A 233 -4.42 1.81 -1.08
C VAL A 233 -3.02 1.23 -0.98
N TYR A 234 -2.65 0.28 -1.84
CA TYR A 234 -1.35 -0.39 -1.81
C TYR A 234 -0.41 0.08 -2.92
N SER A 235 -0.88 0.99 -3.78
CA SER A 235 -0.09 1.72 -4.78
C SER A 235 1.23 2.23 -4.23
N TRP A 236 1.21 2.77 -3.00
CA TRP A 236 2.40 3.36 -2.39
C TRP A 236 3.46 2.31 -2.07
N CYS A 237 3.11 1.09 -1.63
CA CYS A 237 4.09 0.02 -1.40
C CYS A 237 4.83 -0.30 -2.70
N VAL A 238 4.06 -0.43 -3.78
CA VAL A 238 4.58 -0.81 -5.10
C VAL A 238 5.44 0.31 -5.65
N ILE A 239 4.92 1.52 -5.76
CA ILE A 239 5.66 2.66 -6.30
C ILE A 239 6.90 2.94 -5.46
N HIS A 240 6.81 2.89 -4.13
CA HIS A 240 7.98 3.08 -3.26
C HIS A 240 9.09 2.08 -3.53
N SER A 241 8.72 0.80 -3.66
CA SER A 241 9.65 -0.29 -3.91
C SER A 241 10.26 -0.20 -5.30
N ILE A 242 9.43 -0.06 -6.34
CA ILE A 242 9.93 -0.03 -7.72
C ILE A 242 10.71 1.26 -8.00
N SER A 243 10.36 2.39 -7.36
CA SER A 243 11.16 3.62 -7.42
C SER A 243 12.55 3.44 -6.83
N ALA A 244 12.67 2.71 -5.72
CA ALA A 244 13.98 2.37 -5.15
C ALA A 244 14.77 1.47 -6.08
N LEU A 245 14.11 0.47 -6.68
CA LEU A 245 14.73 -0.43 -7.65
C LEU A 245 15.26 0.34 -8.88
N TYR A 246 14.46 1.27 -9.42
CA TYR A 246 14.86 2.16 -10.52
C TYR A 246 16.07 3.03 -10.15
N LYS A 247 16.07 3.63 -8.97
CA LYS A 247 17.16 4.51 -8.55
C LYS A 247 18.45 3.75 -8.24
N PHE A 248 18.37 2.76 -7.36
CA PHE A 248 19.53 2.20 -6.66
C PHE A 248 20.07 0.90 -7.27
N SER A 249 19.36 0.27 -8.22
CA SER A 249 19.89 -0.93 -8.88
C SER A 249 21.12 -0.59 -9.74
N GLU A 250 22.17 -1.41 -9.62
CA GLU A 250 23.34 -1.36 -10.51
C GLU A 250 23.14 -2.14 -11.81
N ASP A 251 22.17 -3.06 -11.85
CA ASP A 251 21.83 -3.80 -13.06
C ASP A 251 20.95 -2.93 -13.98
N SER A 252 21.52 -2.53 -15.12
CA SER A 252 20.80 -1.77 -16.15
C SER A 252 19.52 -2.44 -16.65
N VAL A 253 19.46 -3.78 -16.67
CA VAL A 253 18.26 -4.52 -17.10
C VAL A 253 17.16 -4.43 -16.04
N MET A 254 17.50 -4.66 -14.77
CA MET A 254 16.55 -4.51 -13.67
C MET A 254 16.06 -3.07 -13.54
N LYS A 255 16.96 -2.08 -13.68
CA LYS A 255 16.60 -0.66 -13.70
C LYS A 255 15.62 -0.35 -14.82
N LYS A 256 15.86 -0.84 -16.04
CA LYS A 256 14.94 -0.63 -17.17
C LYS A 256 13.59 -1.30 -16.94
N LYS A 257 13.55 -2.49 -16.33
CA LYS A 257 12.29 -3.15 -15.96
C LYS A 257 11.52 -2.35 -14.93
N ALA A 258 12.21 -1.78 -13.93
CA ALA A 258 11.58 -0.92 -12.94
C ALA A 258 10.96 0.34 -13.57
N GLU A 259 11.67 0.99 -14.51
CA GLU A 259 11.14 2.12 -15.29
C GLU A 259 9.90 1.71 -16.09
N MET A 260 10.00 0.66 -16.90
CA MET A 260 8.88 0.16 -17.71
C MET A 260 7.67 -0.22 -16.87
N PHE A 261 7.90 -0.75 -15.66
CA PHE A 261 6.84 -1.11 -14.76
C PHE A 261 6.18 0.12 -14.12
N LEU A 262 6.95 1.14 -13.75
CA LEU A 262 6.39 2.42 -13.29
C LEU A 262 5.56 3.08 -14.39
N ASP A 263 6.04 3.07 -15.64
CA ASP A 263 5.27 3.54 -16.80
C ASP A 263 3.95 2.78 -16.94
N PHE A 264 4.01 1.44 -16.91
CA PHE A 264 2.82 0.60 -16.98
C PHE A 264 1.84 0.87 -15.83
N TYR A 265 2.35 1.02 -14.60
CA TYR A 265 1.53 1.32 -13.43
C TYR A 265 0.81 2.67 -13.55
N MET A 266 1.54 3.70 -13.97
CA MET A 266 0.98 5.04 -14.13
C MET A 266 -0.05 5.05 -15.26
N LEU A 267 0.22 4.35 -16.36
CA LEU A 267 -0.74 4.18 -17.45
C LEU A 267 -2.04 3.51 -16.96
N ASP A 268 -1.93 2.38 -16.25
CA ASP A 268 -3.09 1.68 -15.67
C ASP A 268 -3.88 2.59 -14.72
N SER A 269 -3.17 3.34 -13.89
CA SER A 269 -3.78 4.28 -12.93
C SER A 269 -4.53 5.43 -13.60
N VAL A 270 -4.02 5.99 -14.71
CA VAL A 270 -4.69 7.11 -15.40
C VAL A 270 -5.87 6.65 -16.24
N LEU A 271 -5.82 5.44 -16.81
CA LEU A 271 -6.92 4.86 -17.57
C LEU A 271 -8.14 4.57 -16.69
N ASP A 272 -7.92 4.44 -15.38
CA ASP A 272 -8.99 4.35 -14.38
C ASP A 272 -9.56 5.71 -13.95
N PHE A 273 -8.91 6.82 -14.29
CA PHE A 273 -9.21 8.10 -13.68
C PHE A 273 -10.02 9.02 -14.62
N GLY A 274 -11.20 9.45 -14.18
CA GLY A 274 -12.09 10.31 -14.96
C GLY A 274 -13.03 11.12 -14.09
N GLY A 275 -13.43 12.29 -14.58
CA GLY A 275 -14.28 13.22 -13.81
C GLY A 275 -13.71 13.46 -12.41
N ASN A 276 -12.41 13.75 -12.31
CA ASN A 276 -11.61 13.95 -11.08
C ASN A 276 -11.60 12.83 -10.03
N GLN A 277 -11.93 11.60 -10.43
CA GLN A 277 -12.06 10.45 -9.55
C GLN A 277 -11.63 9.14 -10.21
N TRP A 278 -11.29 8.16 -9.36
CA TRP A 278 -11.08 6.78 -9.78
C TRP A 278 -12.43 6.13 -10.15
N GLY A 279 -12.52 5.61 -11.36
CA GLY A 279 -13.60 4.81 -11.92
C GLY A 279 -13.38 3.30 -11.72
N GLY A 280 -14.14 2.48 -12.42
CA GLY A 280 -13.89 1.02 -12.45
C GLY A 280 -14.56 0.21 -11.36
N LYS A 281 -14.57 -1.12 -11.58
CA LYS A 281 -14.86 -2.07 -10.51
C LYS A 281 -13.82 -1.86 -9.45
N LEU A 282 -14.27 -1.55 -8.24
CA LEU A 282 -13.39 -1.57 -7.09
C LEU A 282 -12.73 -2.93 -7.06
N GLY A 283 -11.40 -2.96 -7.18
CA GLY A 283 -10.60 -4.12 -6.82
C GLY A 283 -10.77 -4.40 -5.32
N ARG A 284 -9.72 -4.84 -4.64
CA ARG A 284 -9.75 -4.95 -3.18
C ARG A 284 -9.52 -3.60 -2.49
N VAL A 285 -10.45 -2.68 -2.67
CA VAL A 285 -10.42 -1.35 -2.04
C VAL A 285 -11.71 -1.07 -1.30
N TYR A 286 -11.59 -0.70 -0.03
CA TYR A 286 -12.70 -0.27 0.80
C TYR A 286 -13.27 1.07 0.31
N GLU A 287 -14.59 1.21 0.34
CA GLU A 287 -15.28 2.45 -0.04
C GLU A 287 -14.72 3.70 0.65
N GLU A 288 -14.33 3.55 1.93
CA GLU A 288 -13.77 4.61 2.76
C GLU A 288 -12.54 5.27 2.13
N VAL A 289 -11.76 4.51 1.36
CA VAL A 289 -10.57 4.99 0.65
C VAL A 289 -10.97 6.08 -0.34
N TYR A 290 -12.01 5.85 -1.14
CA TYR A 290 -12.49 6.86 -2.09
C TYR A 290 -13.16 8.03 -1.39
N ARG A 291 -13.96 7.76 -0.35
CA ARG A 291 -14.63 8.82 0.44
C ARG A 291 -13.64 9.80 1.06
N ARG A 292 -12.45 9.32 1.42
CA ARG A 292 -11.35 10.14 1.95
C ARG A 292 -10.40 10.68 0.88
N GLY A 293 -10.63 10.38 -0.40
CA GLY A 293 -9.76 10.77 -1.51
C GLY A 293 -8.45 9.99 -1.57
N TRP A 294 -8.35 8.86 -0.87
CA TRP A 294 -7.13 8.07 -0.76
C TRP A 294 -6.71 7.33 -2.03
N GLY A 295 -7.57 7.26 -3.04
CA GLY A 295 -7.20 6.64 -4.32
C GLY A 295 -6.44 7.56 -5.27
N ARG A 296 -6.32 8.86 -4.97
CA ARG A 296 -5.89 9.88 -5.94
C ARG A 296 -4.43 10.32 -5.78
N PHE A 297 -3.72 9.72 -4.85
CA PHE A 297 -2.44 10.22 -4.37
C PHE A 297 -1.40 10.52 -5.45
N TYR A 298 -1.15 9.55 -6.33
CA TYR A 298 -0.17 9.71 -7.39
C TYR A 298 -0.70 10.55 -8.56
N TRP A 299 -2.03 10.56 -8.77
CA TRP A 299 -2.66 11.52 -9.66
C TRP A 299 -2.40 12.95 -9.20
N ASP A 300 -2.65 13.25 -7.93
CA ASP A 300 -2.47 14.58 -7.36
C ASP A 300 -1.00 15.04 -7.48
N ILE A 301 -0.04 14.12 -7.36
CA ILE A 301 1.40 14.36 -7.53
C ILE A 301 1.79 14.81 -8.94
N PHE A 302 1.25 14.14 -9.97
CA PHE A 302 1.67 14.37 -11.35
C PHE A 302 0.81 15.41 -12.07
N TRP A 303 -0.52 15.42 -11.85
CA TRP A 303 -1.45 16.33 -12.53
C TRP A 303 -1.87 17.54 -11.67
N GLY A 304 -1.19 17.79 -10.54
CA GLY A 304 -1.40 19.00 -9.74
C GLY A 304 -2.75 19.04 -9.02
N GLY A 305 -3.25 17.88 -8.60
CA GLY A 305 -4.48 17.76 -7.82
C GLY A 305 -4.36 18.34 -6.41
N PRO A 306 -5.49 18.52 -5.70
CA PRO A 306 -5.48 19.02 -4.34
C PRO A 306 -4.76 18.04 -3.41
N ARG A 307 -4.05 18.57 -2.41
CA ARG A 307 -3.32 17.74 -1.44
C ARG A 307 -4.30 16.75 -0.76
N PRO A 308 -4.07 15.43 -0.89
CA PRO A 308 -4.95 14.44 -0.28
C PRO A 308 -4.84 14.46 1.25
N SER A 309 -5.89 14.02 1.96
CA SER A 309 -5.85 13.87 3.44
C SER A 309 -4.82 12.87 3.94
N HIS A 310 -4.30 12.05 3.05
CA HIS A 310 -3.27 11.06 3.31
C HIS A 310 -2.24 11.19 2.19
N GLU A 311 -0.97 11.39 2.49
CA GLU A 311 0.03 11.41 1.42
C GLU A 311 0.58 10.01 1.16
N PRO A 312 0.86 9.68 -0.12
CA PRO A 312 1.61 8.49 -0.45
C PRO A 312 3.10 8.69 -0.14
N SER A 313 3.89 7.64 -0.30
CA SER A 313 5.34 7.80 -0.34
C SER A 313 5.76 8.76 -1.45
N ARG A 314 6.54 9.79 -1.08
CA ARG A 314 7.16 10.78 -2.00
C ARG A 314 8.42 10.27 -2.70
N SER A 315 8.78 8.99 -2.49
CA SER A 315 9.92 8.31 -3.13
C SER A 315 10.03 8.51 -4.65
N ILE A 316 8.90 8.66 -5.33
CA ILE A 316 8.86 8.91 -6.78
C ILE A 316 9.54 10.24 -7.18
N TYR A 317 9.47 11.28 -6.34
CA TYR A 317 10.17 12.55 -6.59
C TYR A 317 11.69 12.38 -6.46
N PHE A 318 12.12 11.52 -5.53
CA PHE A 318 13.52 11.30 -5.20
C PHE A 318 14.19 10.25 -6.10
N SER A 319 13.42 9.43 -6.80
CA SER A 319 13.93 8.32 -7.63
C SER A 319 14.62 8.77 -8.92
N GLY A 320 14.36 10.00 -9.36
CA GLY A 320 14.76 10.47 -10.69
C GLY A 320 13.86 9.92 -11.81
N TYR A 321 12.83 9.14 -11.49
CA TYR A 321 11.82 8.71 -12.46
C TYR A 321 11.09 9.93 -13.02
N ARG A 322 10.77 9.89 -14.31
CA ARG A 322 9.99 10.93 -14.99
C ARG A 322 8.88 10.22 -15.75
N LEU A 323 7.66 10.68 -15.51
CA LEU A 323 6.49 10.18 -16.21
C LEU A 323 6.64 10.51 -17.71
N PRO A 324 6.50 9.54 -18.63
CA PRO A 324 6.52 9.80 -20.06
C PRO A 324 5.42 10.78 -20.48
N ASP A 325 5.76 11.72 -21.36
CA ASP A 325 4.82 12.77 -21.84
C ASP A 325 3.52 12.18 -22.38
N VAL A 326 3.58 11.04 -23.08
CA VAL A 326 2.38 10.36 -23.60
C VAL A 326 1.45 9.86 -22.50
N ILE A 327 1.98 9.42 -21.35
CA ILE A 327 1.14 8.99 -20.23
C ILE A 327 0.58 10.21 -19.50
N PHE A 328 1.40 11.27 -19.37
CA PHE A 328 0.95 12.55 -18.84
C PHE A 328 -0.24 13.10 -19.65
N ASP A 329 -0.12 13.11 -20.97
CA ASP A 329 -1.13 13.55 -21.95
C ASP A 329 -2.43 12.72 -21.83
N ILE A 330 -2.33 11.39 -21.76
CA ILE A 330 -3.51 10.51 -21.57
C ILE A 330 -4.30 10.87 -20.30
N GLY A 331 -3.61 11.28 -19.22
CA GLY A 331 -4.26 11.70 -17.98
C GLY A 331 -4.82 13.13 -18.03
N ASP A 332 -4.26 14.03 -18.84
CA ASP A 332 -4.77 15.40 -18.93
C ASP A 332 -6.01 15.48 -19.84
N LEU A 333 -7.18 15.26 -19.25
CA LEU A 333 -8.45 15.36 -19.99
C LEU A 333 -8.95 16.82 -20.16
N SER A 334 -8.16 17.83 -19.79
CA SER A 334 -8.63 19.21 -19.73
C SER A 334 -8.68 19.91 -21.09
N ASP A 335 -7.79 19.53 -22.02
CA ASP A 335 -7.74 20.03 -23.39
C ASP A 335 -8.53 19.15 -24.38
N GLU A 336 -8.95 17.96 -23.94
CA GLU A 336 -9.80 17.07 -24.71
C GLU A 336 -11.18 17.65 -25.02
N SER A 337 -11.71 17.29 -26.20
CA SER A 337 -13.04 17.76 -26.64
C SER A 337 -14.17 17.25 -25.73
N ASP A 338 -15.31 17.95 -25.68
CA ASP A 338 -16.47 17.53 -24.88
C ASP A 338 -17.00 16.13 -25.26
N ASN A 339 -16.71 15.67 -26.47
CA ASN A 339 -17.12 14.36 -26.98
C ASN A 339 -16.00 13.31 -26.85
N TYR A 340 -14.85 13.66 -26.29
CA TYR A 340 -13.78 12.69 -26.07
C TYR A 340 -14.20 11.68 -25.00
N TYR A 341 -13.92 10.42 -25.29
CA TYR A 341 -14.01 9.34 -24.34
C TYR A 341 -12.97 8.29 -24.70
N HIS A 342 -12.56 7.52 -23.69
CA HIS A 342 -11.81 6.30 -23.92
C HIS A 342 -12.46 5.13 -23.19
N LEU A 343 -12.18 3.94 -23.72
CA LEU A 343 -12.55 2.67 -23.14
C LEU A 343 -11.28 1.97 -22.69
N ASP A 344 -11.21 1.68 -21.40
CA ASP A 344 -10.19 0.81 -20.83
C ASP A 344 -10.80 -0.54 -20.47
N MET A 345 -10.08 -1.60 -20.83
CA MET A 345 -10.47 -2.99 -20.59
C MET A 345 -9.23 -3.76 -20.17
N GLU A 346 -9.16 -4.13 -18.90
CA GLU A 346 -8.08 -4.96 -18.37
C GLU A 346 -8.51 -6.42 -18.23
N TYR A 347 -7.52 -7.30 -18.21
CA TYR A 347 -7.70 -8.65 -17.68
C TYR A 347 -7.37 -8.65 -16.18
N ASN A 348 -8.29 -9.15 -15.36
CA ASN A 348 -8.14 -9.15 -13.92
C ASN A 348 -8.58 -10.51 -13.35
N LYS A 349 -7.60 -11.33 -12.97
CA LYS A 349 -7.82 -12.71 -12.53
C LYS A 349 -8.73 -12.82 -11.29
N SER A 350 -8.72 -11.84 -10.39
CA SER A 350 -9.49 -11.87 -9.14
C SER A 350 -10.95 -11.43 -9.31
N ILE A 351 -11.29 -10.72 -10.39
CA ILE A 351 -12.65 -10.25 -10.68
C ILE A 351 -13.51 -11.40 -11.21
N THR A 352 -12.99 -12.18 -12.16
CA THR A 352 -13.60 -13.41 -12.69
C THR A 352 -12.52 -14.15 -13.50
N ASN A 353 -12.39 -15.47 -13.30
CA ASN A 353 -11.37 -16.33 -13.92
C ASN A 353 -11.68 -16.66 -15.40
N ALA A 354 -12.08 -15.68 -16.22
CA ALA A 354 -12.38 -15.89 -17.63
C ALA A 354 -11.74 -14.80 -18.52
N PRO A 355 -11.37 -15.12 -19.77
CA PRO A 355 -10.97 -14.11 -20.75
C PRO A 355 -12.06 -13.03 -20.89
N ASN A 356 -11.66 -11.76 -21.01
CA ASN A 356 -12.54 -10.59 -21.14
C ASN A 356 -13.44 -10.29 -19.93
N THR A 357 -13.13 -10.84 -18.76
CA THR A 357 -13.93 -10.60 -17.55
C THR A 357 -13.27 -9.70 -16.51
N GLY A 358 -12.28 -8.89 -16.88
CA GLY A 358 -11.70 -7.91 -15.96
C GLY A 358 -12.53 -6.64 -15.80
N LYS A 359 -11.86 -5.54 -15.46
CA LYS A 359 -12.47 -4.21 -15.29
C LYS A 359 -12.67 -3.56 -16.65
N TRP A 360 -13.79 -2.86 -16.76
CA TRP A 360 -14.21 -2.08 -17.91
C TRP A 360 -14.44 -0.67 -17.44
N ASN A 361 -13.85 0.30 -18.12
CA ASN A 361 -14.01 1.71 -17.84
C ASN A 361 -14.41 2.47 -19.10
N TYR A 362 -15.46 3.26 -18.97
CA TYR A 362 -15.79 4.32 -19.90
C TYR A 362 -15.46 5.64 -19.23
N VAL A 363 -14.48 6.35 -19.76
CA VAL A 363 -13.91 7.54 -19.13
C VAL A 363 -14.14 8.76 -20.02
N THR A 364 -14.59 9.85 -19.41
CA THR A 364 -14.71 11.17 -20.03
C THR A 364 -14.15 12.23 -19.08
N LYS A 365 -14.01 13.47 -19.56
CA LYS A 365 -13.63 14.58 -18.69
C LYS A 365 -14.71 14.99 -17.66
N PHE A 366 -15.95 14.51 -17.82
CA PHE A 366 -17.08 14.87 -16.96
C PHE A 366 -17.50 13.75 -16.02
N TYR A 367 -17.25 12.50 -16.37
CA TYR A 367 -17.61 11.34 -15.56
C TYR A 367 -16.82 10.10 -15.98
N SER A 368 -16.72 9.13 -15.08
CA SER A 368 -16.30 7.77 -15.39
C SER A 368 -17.41 6.78 -15.02
N LEU A 369 -17.62 5.78 -15.88
CA LEU A 369 -18.51 4.66 -15.62
C LEU A 369 -17.68 3.39 -15.75
N GLY A 370 -17.46 2.69 -14.63
CA GLY A 370 -16.68 1.47 -14.67
C GLY A 370 -17.21 0.35 -13.79
N GLY A 371 -16.88 -0.88 -14.15
CA GLY A 371 -17.43 -2.08 -13.52
C GLY A 371 -16.72 -3.34 -14.00
N GLY A 372 -17.19 -4.49 -13.52
CA GLY A 372 -16.73 -5.77 -14.04
C GLY A 372 -17.63 -6.22 -15.19
N ALA A 373 -17.21 -7.25 -15.93
CA ALA A 373 -18.08 -7.93 -16.89
C ALA A 373 -19.32 -8.53 -16.19
N GLY A 374 -20.39 -7.73 -16.07
CA GLY A 374 -21.71 -8.13 -15.56
C GLY A 374 -22.18 -7.50 -14.24
N SER A 375 -21.31 -6.98 -13.36
CA SER A 375 -21.74 -6.41 -12.06
C SER A 375 -20.76 -5.39 -11.47
N ASN A 376 -21.15 -4.74 -10.36
CA ASN A 376 -20.39 -3.71 -9.65
C ASN A 376 -20.07 -2.47 -10.51
N TRP A 377 -21.04 -2.05 -11.33
CA TRP A 377 -20.93 -0.82 -12.11
C TRP A 377 -21.10 0.40 -11.22
N GLN A 378 -20.19 1.34 -11.37
CA GLN A 378 -20.09 2.56 -10.61
C GLN A 378 -19.98 3.74 -11.58
N LEU A 379 -20.91 4.67 -11.48
CA LEU A 379 -20.83 5.97 -12.14
C LEU A 379 -20.25 6.98 -11.16
N CYS A 380 -19.16 7.64 -11.54
CA CYS A 380 -18.53 8.75 -10.85
C CYS A 380 -18.70 10.01 -11.69
N ILE A 381 -19.50 10.97 -11.23
CA ILE A 381 -19.62 12.27 -11.91
C ILE A 381 -18.63 13.25 -11.29
N ARG A 382 -18.00 14.05 -12.14
CA ARG A 382 -17.14 15.17 -11.73
C ARG A 382 -17.87 16.06 -10.75
N SER A 383 -17.20 16.39 -9.65
CA SER A 383 -17.64 17.45 -8.74
C SER A 383 -16.68 18.62 -8.84
N ASP A 384 -17.23 19.82 -9.02
CA ASP A 384 -16.46 21.07 -8.97
C ASP A 384 -16.52 21.72 -7.57
N ASP A 385 -17.09 21.06 -6.55
CA ASP A 385 -17.07 21.66 -5.22
C ASP A 385 -15.63 21.71 -4.69
N GLU A 386 -15.32 22.83 -4.05
CA GLU A 386 -14.05 23.02 -3.36
C GLU A 386 -13.78 21.86 -2.42
N PRO A 387 -12.55 21.31 -2.41
CA PRO A 387 -12.24 20.24 -1.51
C PRO A 387 -12.50 20.67 -0.07
N GLY A 388 -13.29 19.90 0.68
CA GLY A 388 -13.57 20.21 2.09
C GLY A 388 -12.28 20.24 2.92
N SER A 389 -12.36 20.57 4.22
CA SER A 389 -11.20 20.75 5.14
C SER A 389 -10.19 19.59 5.26
N TYR A 390 -10.40 18.49 4.53
CA TYR A 390 -9.53 17.32 4.44
C TYR A 390 -9.21 16.92 2.99
N GLY A 391 -9.28 17.84 2.01
CA GLY A 391 -9.01 17.50 0.61
C GLY A 391 -10.00 16.48 0.02
N ARG A 392 -11.16 16.29 0.67
CA ARG A 392 -12.26 15.49 0.10
C ARG A 392 -12.64 16.17 -1.20
N PRO A 393 -12.63 15.51 -2.37
CA PRO A 393 -13.29 16.09 -3.54
C PRO A 393 -14.68 16.53 -3.13
N GLY A 394 -15.21 17.61 -3.72
CA GLY A 394 -16.64 17.89 -3.64
C GLY A 394 -17.44 16.61 -3.76
N ILE A 395 -18.50 16.45 -2.93
CA ILE A 395 -19.11 15.13 -2.68
C ILE A 395 -19.41 14.48 -4.03
N PRO A 396 -18.70 13.40 -4.39
CA PRO A 396 -18.93 12.75 -5.66
C PRO A 396 -20.39 12.34 -5.75
N PHE A 397 -21.06 12.68 -6.85
CA PHE A 397 -22.25 11.92 -7.20
C PHE A 397 -21.78 10.55 -7.69
N ARG A 398 -21.75 9.58 -6.77
CA ARG A 398 -21.43 8.18 -7.04
C ARG A 398 -22.71 7.36 -7.01
N LEU A 399 -22.97 6.65 -8.10
CA LEU A 399 -24.14 5.79 -8.24
C LEU A 399 -23.70 4.35 -8.54
N TRP A 400 -24.17 3.43 -7.70
CA TRP A 400 -24.02 1.99 -7.92
C TRP A 400 -25.21 1.47 -8.70
N ILE A 401 -24.94 0.83 -9.84
CA ILE A 401 -25.98 0.46 -10.82
C ILE A 401 -26.38 -1.02 -10.68
N ASN A 402 -25.64 -1.85 -9.94
CA ASN A 402 -25.96 -3.28 -9.70
C ASN A 402 -25.49 -3.76 -8.31
N THR A 403 -26.10 -4.84 -7.79
CA THR A 403 -25.80 -5.44 -6.47
C THR A 403 -24.31 -5.76 -6.31
N LYS A 404 -23.78 -5.42 -5.14
CA LYS A 404 -22.45 -5.78 -4.66
C LYS A 404 -22.41 -7.31 -4.49
N ASN A 405 -21.60 -8.01 -5.28
CA ASN A 405 -21.49 -9.48 -5.22
C ASN A 405 -20.65 -9.98 -4.00
N ASP A 406 -20.38 -9.11 -3.03
CA ASP A 406 -19.59 -9.39 -1.83
C ASP A 406 -20.43 -9.85 -0.62
N GLY A 407 -21.75 -9.93 -0.77
CA GLY A 407 -22.65 -10.30 0.33
C GLY A 407 -22.96 -9.13 1.29
N GLU A 408 -22.46 -7.93 1.02
CA GLU A 408 -23.06 -6.71 1.56
C GLU A 408 -24.34 -6.41 0.77
N ASP A 409 -25.41 -7.01 1.28
CA ASP A 409 -26.76 -6.84 0.78
C ASP A 409 -27.10 -5.34 0.68
N VAL A 410 -27.65 -4.93 -0.47
CA VAL A 410 -28.18 -3.57 -0.70
C VAL A 410 -29.40 -3.30 0.23
N SER A 411 -29.79 -4.28 1.04
CA SER A 411 -30.84 -4.20 2.06
C SER A 411 -30.55 -3.24 3.21
N ASN A 412 -29.29 -2.82 3.40
CA ASN A 412 -28.92 -1.74 4.32
C ASN A 412 -28.33 -0.55 3.57
N PRO A 413 -29.15 0.26 2.88
CA PRO A 413 -28.68 1.47 2.24
C PRO A 413 -28.06 2.40 3.28
N VAL A 414 -26.83 2.85 3.02
CA VAL A 414 -26.20 3.89 3.84
C VAL A 414 -26.96 5.19 3.58
N GLU A 415 -27.32 5.91 4.64
CA GLU A 415 -28.24 7.07 4.62
C GLU A 415 -27.79 8.23 3.69
N SER A 416 -26.55 8.20 3.21
CA SER A 416 -25.96 9.18 2.28
C SER A 416 -25.88 8.72 0.81
N MET A 417 -26.46 7.57 0.44
CA MET A 417 -26.35 7.02 -0.92
C MET A 417 -27.70 6.84 -1.61
N SER A 418 -27.70 7.12 -2.92
CA SER A 418 -28.79 6.74 -3.82
C SER A 418 -28.40 5.46 -4.55
N TYR A 419 -29.24 4.43 -4.44
CA TYR A 419 -29.07 3.17 -5.16
C TYR A 419 -30.14 3.10 -6.26
N LEU A 420 -29.75 2.77 -7.49
CA LEU A 420 -30.70 2.32 -8.50
C LEU A 420 -30.86 0.82 -8.34
N THR A 421 -31.98 0.39 -7.79
CA THR A 421 -32.36 -1.03 -7.83
C THR A 421 -33.01 -1.30 -9.19
N THR A 422 -32.70 -2.46 -9.78
CA THR A 422 -33.42 -2.94 -10.95
C THR A 422 -34.87 -3.21 -10.55
N GLY A 423 -35.81 -2.49 -11.15
CA GLY A 423 -37.24 -2.80 -11.10
C GLY A 423 -37.61 -3.96 -12.01
#